data_AF-A0A2E9RVW9-F1
#
_entry.id   AF-A0A2E9RVW9-F1
#
_cell.length_a   1.000
_cell.length_b   1.000
_cell.length_c   1.000
_cell.angle_alpha   90.00
_cell.angle_beta   90.00
_cell.angle_gamma   90.00
#
_symmetry.space_group_name_H-M   'P 1'
#
loop_
_entity.id
_entity.type
_entity.pdbx_description
1 polymer ?
#
loop_
_entity_poly.entity_id
_entity_poly.type
_entity_poly.pdbx_seq_one_letter_code
_entity_poly.pdbx_strand_id
1 'polypeptide(L)' 'MFGYAIGEGGRLKSLGMTATDSIPWALGMSPRGDHLFVTSSKQGSLVAYAIDNKGGLKKEASVKIGQRFWDILVLGDTSE' A
#
# COMPACT_ATOMS: atom_id res chain seq x y z
N MET A 1 -2.11 -0.50 9.16
CA MET A 1 -3.08 -0.08 8.13
C MET A 1 -4.36 -0.86 8.31
N PHE A 2 -5.51 -0.21 8.31
CA PHE A 2 -6.82 -0.87 8.43
C PHE A 2 -7.43 -1.04 7.04
N GLY A 3 -7.77 -2.28 6.67
CA GLY A 3 -8.37 -2.61 5.39
C GLY A 3 -9.88 -2.77 5.48
N TYR A 4 -10.60 -2.35 4.44
CA TYR A 4 -12.04 -2.54 4.29
C TYR A 4 -12.36 -3.01 2.88
N ALA A 5 -13.23 -4.02 2.76
CA ALA A 5 -13.87 -4.40 1.51
C ALA A 5 -15.23 -3.72 1.39
N ILE A 6 -15.63 -3.39 0.15
CA ILE A 6 -16.98 -2.91 -0.15
C ILE A 6 -17.85 -4.13 -0.40
N GLY A 7 -18.83 -4.36 0.48
CA GLY A 7 -19.80 -5.43 0.37
C GLY A 7 -21.10 -4.99 -0.31
N GLU A 8 -22.11 -5.84 -0.19
CA GLU A 8 -23.45 -5.59 -0.75
C GLU A 8 -24.02 -4.24 -0.27
N GLY A 9 -24.63 -3.50 -1.19
CA GLY A 9 -25.20 -2.18 -0.92
C GLY A 9 -24.17 -1.13 -0.47
N GLY A 10 -22.88 -1.34 -0.74
CA GLY A 10 -21.82 -0.40 -0.38
C GLY A 10 -21.36 -0.47 1.08
N ARG A 11 -21.80 -1.48 1.84
CA ARG A 11 -21.43 -1.62 3.25
C ARG A 11 -19.96 -2.01 3.40
N LEU A 12 -19.23 -1.32 4.28
CA LEU A 12 -17.85 -1.67 4.56
C LEU A 12 -17.76 -2.92 5.44
N LYS A 13 -16.94 -3.89 5.01
CA LYS A 13 -16.56 -5.07 5.77
C LYS A 13 -15.09 -4.95 6.17
N SER A 14 -14.81 -4.99 7.47
CA SER A 14 -13.43 -4.97 7.97
C SER A 14 -12.65 -6.18 7.46
N LEU A 15 -11.44 -5.93 6.96
CA LEU A 15 -10.44 -6.94 6.61
C LEU A 15 -9.39 -7.10 7.71
N GLY A 16 -9.47 -6.30 8.77
CA GLY A 16 -8.52 -6.29 9.87
C GLY A 16 -7.36 -5.32 9.67
N MET A 17 -6.32 -5.50 10.49
CA MET A 17 -5.16 -4.62 10.54
C MET A 17 -3.91 -5.33 10.01
N THR A 18 -3.25 -4.71 9.03
CA THR A 18 -1.91 -5.10 8.59
C THR A 18 -0.88 -4.24 9.32
N ALA A 19 0.13 -4.87 9.92
CA ALA A 19 1.26 -4.16 10.51
C ALA A 19 2.05 -3.42 9.42
N THR A 20 2.44 -2.18 9.70
CA THR A 20 3.23 -1.35 8.78
C THR A 20 4.47 -0.80 9.48
N ASP A 21 5.39 -0.26 8.69
CA ASP A 21 6.45 0.60 9.21
C ASP A 21 5.84 1.88 9.87
N SER A 22 6.66 2.64 10.60
CA SER A 22 6.19 3.75 11.45
C SER A 22 5.61 4.91 10.66
N ILE A 23 4.39 5.34 10.98
CA ILE A 23 3.69 6.48 10.33
C ILE A 23 3.60 6.28 8.81
N PRO A 24 2.74 5.33 8.33
CA PRO A 24 2.42 5.26 6.91
C PRO A 24 1.80 6.60 6.45
N TRP A 25 2.27 7.14 5.33
CA TRP A 25 1.92 8.48 4.86
C TRP A 25 1.23 8.46 3.50
N ALA A 26 1.98 8.36 2.40
CA ALA A 26 1.45 8.28 1.05
C ALA A 26 1.27 6.82 0.64
N LEU A 27 0.19 6.54 -0.11
CA LEU A 27 -0.16 5.22 -0.62
C LEU A 27 -0.42 5.31 -2.12
N GLY A 28 0.07 4.32 -2.87
CA GLY A 28 -0.11 4.21 -4.31
C GLY A 28 -0.21 2.76 -4.73
N MET A 29 -1.23 2.41 -5.51
CA MET A 29 -1.45 1.05 -5.99
C MET A 29 -0.76 0.85 -7.35
N SER A 30 -0.25 -0.35 -7.62
CA SER A 30 0.16 -0.70 -8.98
C SER A 30 -1.03 -0.65 -9.94
N PRO A 31 -0.83 -0.30 -11.23
CA PRO A 31 -1.94 -0.28 -12.19
C PRO A 31 -2.65 -1.62 -12.38
N ARG A 32 -1.93 -2.74 -12.15
CA ARG A 32 -2.52 -4.09 -12.17
C ARG A 32 -3.32 -4.42 -10.91
N GLY A 33 -3.25 -3.59 -9.86
CA GLY A 33 -3.95 -3.81 -8.60
C GLY A 33 -3.37 -4.94 -7.74
N ASP A 34 -2.15 -5.39 -8.03
CA ASP A 34 -1.50 -6.51 -7.35
C ASP A 34 -0.54 -6.07 -6.23
N HIS A 35 -0.19 -4.79 -6.17
CA HIS A 35 0.69 -4.24 -5.14
C HIS A 35 0.19 -2.90 -4.60
N LEU A 36 0.43 -2.68 -3.32
CA LEU A 36 0.29 -1.39 -2.65
C LEU A 36 1.67 -0.92 -2.18
N PHE A 37 2.06 0.25 -2.63
CA PHE A 37 3.26 0.95 -2.18
C PHE A 37 2.88 1.95 -1.10
N VAL A 38 3.60 1.92 0.01
CA VAL A 38 3.34 2.79 1.17
C VAL A 38 4.63 3.40 1.65
N THR A 39 4.64 4.72 1.78
CA THR A 39 5.77 5.43 2.37
C THR A 39 5.62 5.52 3.88
N SER A 40 6.74 5.45 4.61
CA SER A 40 6.81 5.64 6.06
C SER A 40 7.56 6.93 6.37
N SER A 41 6.84 7.98 6.79
CA SER A 41 7.42 9.32 6.94
C SER A 41 8.51 9.37 8.02
N LYS A 42 8.30 8.65 9.13
CA LYS A 42 9.29 8.57 10.21
C LYS A 42 10.51 7.75 9.82
N GLN A 43 10.30 6.60 9.17
CA GLN A 43 11.37 5.66 8.85
C GLN A 43 12.12 6.03 7.56
N GLY A 44 11.54 6.89 6.72
CA GLY A 44 12.10 7.26 5.42
C GLY A 44 12.19 6.08 4.46
N SER A 45 11.18 5.20 4.49
CA SER A 45 11.12 3.98 3.65
C SER A 45 9.92 3.97 2.71
N LEU A 46 10.08 3.30 1.59
CA LEU A 46 9.00 2.85 0.72
C LEU A 46 8.84 1.34 0.91
N VAL A 47 7.63 0.90 1.23
CA VAL A 47 7.30 -0.49 1.52
C VAL A 47 6.33 -1.00 0.46
N ALA A 48 6.64 -2.14 -0.15
CA ALA A 48 5.76 -2.84 -1.07
C ALA A 48 4.99 -3.94 -0.33
N TYR A 49 3.68 -3.96 -0.53
CA TYR A 49 2.80 -5.02 -0.06
C TYR A 49 2.12 -5.68 -1.26
N ALA A 50 2.21 -7.00 -1.40
CA ALA A 50 1.35 -7.73 -2.32
C ALA A 50 -0.09 -7.74 -1.81
N ILE A 51 -1.03 -7.67 -2.75
CA ILE A 51 -2.47 -7.70 -2.50
C ILE A 51 -2.99 -9.10 -2.87
N ASP A 52 -3.60 -9.80 -1.91
CA ASP A 52 -4.23 -11.09 -2.18
C ASP A 52 -5.63 -10.93 -2.82
N ASN A 53 -6.22 -12.05 -3.25
CA ASN A 53 -7.54 -12.05 -3.90
C ASN A 53 -8.72 -11.62 -3.01
N LYS A 54 -8.49 -11.39 -1.72
CA LYS A 54 -9.47 -10.88 -0.75
C LYS A 54 -9.13 -9.46 -0.27
N GLY A 55 -8.12 -8.81 -0.86
CA GLY A 55 -7.65 -7.48 -0.47
C GLY A 55 -6.76 -7.47 0.77
N GLY A 56 -6.29 -8.64 1.22
CA GLY A 56 -5.28 -8.75 2.27
C GLY A 56 -3.92 -8.25 1.79
N LEU A 57 -3.17 -7.62 2.69
CA LEU A 57 -1.86 -7.06 2.39
C LEU A 57 -0.75 -7.89 3.03
N LYS A 58 0.23 -8.30 2.23
CA LYS A 58 1.44 -9.00 2.69
C LYS A 58 2.67 -8.18 2.34
N LYS A 59 3.46 -7.79 3.34
CA LYS A 59 4.74 -7.08 3.12
C LYS A 59 5.71 -7.97 2.34
N GLU A 60 6.29 -7.43 1.28
CA GLU A 60 7.27 -8.15 0.44
C GLU A 60 8.65 -7.52 0.47
N ALA A 61 8.72 -6.19 0.39
CA ALA A 61 9.99 -5.46 0.35
C ALA A 61 9.89 -4.10 1.05
N SER A 62 11.04 -3.58 1.47
CA SER A 62 11.18 -2.23 2.00
C SER A 62 12.52 -1.66 1.57
N VAL A 63 12.52 -0.42 1.06
CA VAL A 63 13.72 0.29 0.64
C VAL A 63 13.78 1.65 1.32
N LYS A 64 14.98 2.14 1.60
CA LYS A 64 15.18 3.51 2.09
C LYS A 64 15.08 4.49 0.93
N ILE A 65 14.27 5.53 1.09
CA ILE A 65 14.08 6.60 0.10
C ILE A 65 14.42 7.99 0.67
N GLY A 66 14.84 8.07 1.94
CA GLY A 66 15.06 9.33 2.64
C GLY A 66 13.79 9.90 3.27
N GLN A 67 13.86 11.14 3.76
CA GLN A 67 12.73 11.83 4.39
C GLN A 67 12.24 12.99 3.50
N ARG A 68 11.11 13.62 3.86
CA ARG A 68 10.49 14.75 3.13
C ARG A 68 9.91 14.42 1.74
N PHE A 69 9.31 13.25 1.58
CA PHE A 69 8.35 13.02 0.50
C PHE A 69 6.96 13.47 0.94
N TRP A 70 6.13 13.89 -0.01
CA TRP A 70 4.73 14.24 0.25
C TRP A 70 3.74 13.27 -0.38
N ASP A 71 4.08 12.75 -1.55
CA ASP A 71 3.24 11.83 -2.30
C ASP A 71 4.08 10.86 -3.13
N ILE A 72 3.43 9.82 -3.67
CA ILE A 72 4.03 8.89 -4.62
C ILE A 72 3.12 8.73 -5.84
N LEU A 73 3.74 8.65 -7.02
CA LEU A 73 3.09 8.25 -8.26
C LEU A 73 3.59 6.86 -8.64
N VAL A 74 2.67 5.93 -8.87
CA VAL A 74 2.99 4.58 -9.32
C VAL A 74 2.62 4.47 -10.80
N LEU A 75 3.64 4.31 -11.64
CA LEU A 75 3.49 4.14 -13.07
C LEU A 75 3.54 2.65 -13.42
N GLY A 76 2.79 2.25 -14.44
CA GLY A 76 2.87 0.89 -14.99
C GLY A 76 4.18 0.70 -15.74
N ASP A 77 4.52 -0.56 -15.98
CA ASP A 77 5.56 -0.84 -16.97
C ASP A 77 5.13 -0.25 -18.32
N THR A 78 6.06 0.41 -18.98
CA THR A 78 5.85 1.04 -20.29
C THR A 78 6.37 0.18 -21.43
N SER A 79 7.00 -0.97 -21.14
CA SER A 79 7.36 -1.91 -22.18
C SER A 79 6.13 -2.72 -22.60
N GLU A 80 5.64 -2.40 -23.81
CA GLU A 80 4.94 -3.36 -24.67
C GLU A 80 5.86 -4.51 -25.09
#